data_AF-A0A7S2IU54-F1
#
_entry.id   AF-A0A7S2IU54-F1
#
_cell.length_a   1.000
_cell.length_b   1.000
_cell.length_c   1.000
_cell.angle_alpha   90.00
_cell.angle_beta   90.00
_cell.angle_gamma   90.00
#
_symmetry.space_group_name_H-M   'P 1'
#
loop_
_entity.id
_entity.type
_entity.pdbx_description
1 polymer ?
#
loop_
_entity_poly.entity_id
_entity_poly.type
_entity_poly.pdbx_seq_one_letter_code
_entity_poly.pdbx_strand_id
1 'polypeptide(L)'
;GSVGALDLGGGSTQITLRAGRSQIRSEIDPRLAAEAVQPPPRVALPGGEATLFTHSHLGFGNKAVLSSLSASEAAACLAAGVNSSWEPGSKSADYDRFLTAGKAELSLAGLGDFGACDQAVRRVLRSFDRAAQPSVADATPRRFVAMSLFFYVEHFAAAA
;
A
#
# COMPACT_ATOMS: atom_id res chain seq x y z
N GLY A 1 -19.44 -18.81 -1.70
CA GLY A 1 -18.28 -18.63 -2.59
C GLY A 1 -17.20 -17.87 -1.84
N SER A 2 -15.92 -18.13 -2.10
CA SER A 2 -14.82 -17.37 -1.47
C SER A 2 -14.81 -15.91 -1.94
N VAL A 3 -14.22 -15.01 -1.17
CA VAL A 3 -14.05 -13.59 -1.52
C VAL A 3 -12.63 -13.21 -1.09
N GLY A 4 -11.89 -12.54 -1.97
CA GLY A 4 -10.58 -11.97 -1.65
C GLY A 4 -10.72 -10.75 -0.75
N ALA A 5 -9.68 -10.43 0.01
CA ALA A 5 -9.63 -9.29 0.90
C ALA A 5 -8.48 -8.36 0.50
N LEU A 6 -8.77 -7.06 0.44
CA LEU A 6 -7.78 -5.99 0.34
C LEU A 6 -7.95 -5.12 1.58
N ASP A 7 -6.87 -4.90 2.33
CA ASP A 7 -6.90 -4.09 3.54
C ASP A 7 -5.84 -2.98 3.44
N LEU A 8 -6.29 -1.72 3.49
CA LEU A 8 -5.40 -0.56 3.48
C LEU A 8 -5.30 0.02 4.89
N GLY A 9 -4.22 -0.31 5.57
CA GLY A 9 -3.88 0.21 6.88
C GLY A 9 -3.06 1.50 6.82
N GLY A 10 -2.64 1.98 8.00
CA GLY A 10 -1.75 3.14 8.10
C GLY A 10 -0.30 2.81 7.74
N GLY A 11 0.22 1.68 8.23
CA GLY A 11 1.62 1.28 8.07
C GLY A 11 1.88 0.27 6.95
N SER A 12 0.85 -0.47 6.52
CA SER A 12 0.96 -1.55 5.53
C SER A 12 -0.36 -1.73 4.78
N THR A 13 -0.28 -2.46 3.67
CA THR A 13 -1.44 -2.86 2.87
C THR A 13 -1.40 -4.36 2.65
N GLN A 14 -2.52 -5.05 2.84
CA GLN A 14 -2.60 -6.50 2.69
C GLN A 14 -3.46 -6.90 1.51
N ILE A 15 -3.08 -8.02 0.90
CA ILE A 15 -3.91 -8.76 -0.04
C ILE A 15 -4.01 -10.20 0.43
N THR A 16 -5.22 -10.75 0.45
CA THR A 16 -5.47 -12.16 0.70
C THR A 16 -6.46 -12.70 -0.31
N LEU A 17 -6.13 -13.82 -0.95
CA LEU A 17 -7.00 -14.44 -1.94
C LEU A 17 -6.83 -15.95 -1.95
N ARG A 18 -7.86 -16.66 -2.42
CA ARG A 18 -7.75 -18.09 -2.69
C ARG A 18 -6.84 -18.28 -3.90
N ALA A 19 -5.69 -18.91 -3.69
CA ALA A 19 -4.76 -19.20 -4.78
C ALA A 19 -5.30 -20.36 -5.63
N GLY A 20 -5.20 -20.23 -6.95
CA GLY A 20 -5.41 -21.33 -7.87
C GLY A 20 -4.30 -22.38 -7.76
N ARG A 21 -4.42 -23.47 -8.55
CA ARG A 21 -3.32 -24.43 -8.71
C ARG A 21 -2.15 -23.87 -9.54
N SER A 22 -2.31 -22.70 -10.15
CA SER A 22 -1.27 -22.00 -10.91
C SER A 22 -0.17 -21.47 -9.98
N GLN A 23 1.07 -21.60 -10.44
CA GLN A 23 2.27 -21.18 -9.72
C GLN A 23 2.20 -19.68 -9.38
N ILE A 24 2.53 -19.31 -8.15
CA ILE A 24 2.79 -17.90 -7.80
C ILE A 24 4.01 -17.47 -8.64
N ARG A 25 3.78 -16.59 -9.62
CA ARG A 25 4.84 -15.93 -10.38
C ARG A 25 4.74 -14.45 -10.09
N SER A 26 5.86 -13.81 -9.75
CA SER A 26 5.89 -12.35 -9.64
C SER A 26 5.64 -11.74 -11.02
N GLU A 27 4.50 -11.08 -11.21
CA GLU A 27 4.23 -10.27 -12.42
C GLU A 27 4.91 -8.89 -12.37
N ILE A 28 5.45 -8.48 -11.22
CA ILE A 28 5.97 -7.12 -10.97
C ILE A 28 7.52 -7.06 -11.11
N ASP A 29 8.23 -8.14 -10.85
CA ASP A 29 9.65 -8.32 -11.26
C ASP A 29 9.93 -9.80 -11.59
N PRO A 30 10.11 -10.16 -12.89
CA PRO A 30 10.41 -11.52 -13.32
C PRO A 30 11.71 -12.09 -12.74
N ARG A 31 12.63 -11.25 -12.25
CA ARG A 31 13.92 -11.66 -11.66
C ARG A 31 13.77 -12.09 -10.21
N LEU A 32 12.75 -11.60 -9.50
CA LEU A 32 12.41 -12.01 -8.13
C LEU A 32 11.50 -13.25 -8.09
N ALA A 33 11.04 -13.74 -9.25
CA ALA A 33 10.25 -14.96 -9.34
C ALA A 33 11.00 -16.23 -8.87
N ALA A 34 12.32 -16.14 -8.71
CA ALA A 34 13.19 -17.24 -8.27
C ALA A 34 13.49 -17.24 -6.76
N GLU A 35 13.18 -16.15 -6.03
CA GLU A 35 13.24 -16.21 -4.57
C GLU A 35 12.11 -17.12 -4.09
N ALA A 36 12.47 -18.13 -3.29
CA ALA A 36 11.59 -19.24 -2.92
C ALA A 36 10.30 -18.74 -2.26
N VAL A 37 9.28 -18.48 -3.09
CA VAL A 37 7.94 -18.24 -2.61
C VAL A 37 7.50 -19.55 -1.98
N GLN A 38 7.46 -19.58 -0.65
CA GLN A 38 6.90 -20.73 0.04
C GLN A 38 5.53 -21.05 -0.58
N PRO A 39 5.24 -22.32 -0.88
CA PRO A 39 3.96 -22.67 -1.47
C PRO A 39 2.85 -22.12 -0.56
N PRO A 40 1.82 -21.49 -1.13
CA PRO A 40 0.79 -20.82 -0.34
C PRO A 40 0.16 -21.84 0.64
N PRO A 41 -0.04 -21.47 1.91
CA PRO A 41 -0.51 -22.40 2.92
C PRO A 41 -1.88 -22.96 2.57
N ARG A 42 -2.10 -24.23 2.94
CA ARG A 42 -3.42 -24.86 2.97
C ARG A 42 -4.04 -24.68 4.34
N VAL A 43 -5.27 -24.21 4.38
CA VAL A 43 -6.04 -23.97 5.61
C VAL A 43 -7.30 -24.79 5.57
N ALA A 44 -7.54 -25.57 6.63
CA ALA A 44 -8.80 -26.29 6.82
C ALA A 44 -9.87 -25.32 7.33
N LEU A 45 -10.97 -25.19 6.58
CA LEU A 45 -12.12 -24.36 6.93
C LEU A 45 -13.36 -25.26 7.09
N PRO A 46 -14.41 -24.81 7.80
CA PRO A 46 -15.66 -25.57 7.94
C PRO A 46 -16.32 -25.99 6.60
N GLY A 47 -15.98 -25.32 5.49
CA GLY A 47 -16.44 -25.64 4.14
C GLY A 47 -15.44 -26.41 3.26
N GLY A 48 -14.35 -26.92 3.83
CA GLY A 48 -13.29 -27.66 3.14
C GLY A 48 -11.93 -26.97 3.19
N GLU A 49 -10.91 -27.60 2.60
CA GLU A 49 -9.58 -27.02 2.51
C GLU A 49 -9.48 -25.93 1.44
N ALA A 50 -8.74 -24.87 1.74
CA ALA A 50 -8.42 -23.81 0.80
C ALA A 50 -6.93 -23.49 0.81
N THR A 51 -6.35 -23.31 -0.38
CA THR A 51 -5.00 -22.75 -0.54
C THR A 51 -5.12 -21.23 -0.60
N LEU A 52 -4.41 -20.53 0.29
CA LEU A 52 -4.50 -19.08 0.44
C LEU A 52 -3.17 -18.41 0.10
N PHE A 53 -3.22 -17.41 -0.77
CA PHE A 53 -2.16 -16.42 -0.88
C PHE A 53 -2.47 -15.29 0.09
N THR A 54 -1.48 -14.89 0.88
CA THR A 54 -1.55 -13.70 1.72
C THR A 54 -0.21 -12.98 1.66
N HIS A 55 -0.26 -11.66 1.51
CA HIS A 55 0.94 -10.85 1.55
C HIS A 55 0.65 -9.50 2.23
N SER A 56 1.63 -9.01 2.98
CA SER A 56 1.59 -7.72 3.65
C SER A 56 2.70 -6.84 3.08
N HIS A 57 2.30 -5.81 2.35
CA HIS A 57 3.17 -4.80 1.80
C HIS A 57 3.50 -3.78 2.90
N LEU A 58 4.54 -4.07 3.69
CA LEU A 58 4.99 -3.18 4.76
C LEU A 58 5.52 -1.87 4.19
N GLY A 59 5.05 -0.75 4.73
CA GLY A 59 5.37 0.58 4.26
C GLY A 59 4.48 1.10 3.12
N PHE A 60 3.55 0.28 2.62
CA PHE A 60 2.57 0.67 1.60
C PHE A 60 1.22 1.13 2.17
N GLY A 61 1.10 1.22 3.50
CA GLY A 61 -0.07 1.83 4.13
C GLY A 61 -0.12 3.34 3.88
N ASN A 62 -1.30 3.94 4.01
CA ASN A 62 -1.52 5.35 3.66
C ASN A 62 -0.55 6.31 4.39
N LYS A 63 -0.40 6.17 5.71
CA LYS A 63 0.50 7.03 6.50
C LYS A 63 1.97 6.76 6.17
N ALA A 64 2.32 5.50 5.91
CA ALA A 64 3.69 5.13 5.54
C ALA A 64 4.09 5.68 4.16
N VAL A 65 3.16 5.69 3.20
CA VAL A 65 3.37 6.32 1.89
C VAL A 65 3.52 7.84 2.06
N LEU A 66 2.60 8.48 2.78
CA LEU A 66 2.62 9.93 3.01
C LEU A 66 3.89 10.39 3.74
N SER A 67 4.38 9.63 4.73
CA SER A 67 5.61 9.96 5.45
C SER A 67 6.87 9.67 4.64
N SER A 68 6.79 8.89 3.56
CA SER A 68 7.92 8.62 2.65
C SER A 68 8.10 9.67 1.56
N LEU A 69 7.18 10.63 1.47
CA LEU A 69 7.32 11.80 0.58
C LEU A 69 8.32 12.79 1.16
N SER A 70 8.88 13.65 0.33
CA SER A 70 9.49 14.91 0.79
C SER A 70 8.41 15.91 1.22
N ALA A 71 8.79 16.96 1.93
CA ALA A 71 7.90 18.01 2.42
C ALA A 71 7.14 18.71 1.27
N SER A 72 7.80 18.97 0.14
CA SER A 72 7.16 19.58 -1.03
C SER A 72 6.16 18.63 -1.70
N GLU A 73 6.50 17.35 -1.79
CA GLU A 73 5.60 16.31 -2.32
C GLU A 73 4.41 16.05 -1.40
N ALA A 74 4.64 16.02 -0.08
CA ALA A 74 3.58 15.90 0.92
C ALA A 74 2.64 17.11 0.87
N ALA A 75 3.19 18.32 0.75
CA ALA A 75 2.41 19.54 0.57
C ALA A 75 1.56 19.50 -0.72
N ALA A 76 2.08 18.95 -1.81
CA ALA A 76 1.32 18.73 -3.04
C ALA A 76 0.10 17.83 -2.83
N CYS A 77 0.22 16.79 -2.00
CA CYS A 77 -0.86 15.86 -1.69
C CYS A 77 -1.90 16.38 -0.70
N LEU A 78 -1.61 17.46 0.03
CA LEU A 78 -2.54 18.08 0.97
C LEU A 78 -3.46 19.08 0.25
N ALA A 79 -4.71 19.19 0.69
CA ALA A 79 -5.68 20.11 0.10
C ALA A 79 -5.20 21.57 0.17
N ALA A 80 -5.45 22.33 -0.91
CA ALA A 80 -5.01 23.71 -1.02
C ALA A 80 -5.51 24.58 0.15
N GLY A 81 -4.59 25.33 0.77
CA GLY A 81 -4.91 26.23 1.88
C GLY A 81 -5.07 25.55 3.25
N VAL A 82 -4.89 24.24 3.33
CA VAL A 82 -4.89 23.52 4.61
C VAL A 82 -3.48 23.49 5.18
N ASN A 83 -3.29 24.00 6.40
CA ASN A 83 -2.06 23.80 7.15
C ASN A 83 -2.15 22.49 7.92
N SER A 84 -1.16 21.61 7.73
CA SER A 84 -1.10 20.31 8.41
C SER A 84 0.25 20.10 9.05
N SER A 85 0.22 19.40 10.17
CA SER A 85 1.41 18.93 10.87
C SER A 85 1.87 17.61 10.23
N TRP A 86 3.16 17.51 9.93
CA TRP A 86 3.72 16.40 9.17
C TRP A 86 5.12 16.02 9.66
N GLU A 87 5.38 14.71 9.67
CA GLU A 87 6.67 14.14 10.03
C GLU A 87 7.18 13.21 8.92
N PRO A 88 8.42 13.39 8.44
CA PRO A 88 9.02 12.45 7.50
C PRO A 88 9.33 11.12 8.19
N GLY A 89 9.03 10.02 7.49
CA GLY A 89 9.51 8.69 7.83
C GLY A 89 10.91 8.44 7.30
N SER A 90 11.53 7.32 7.71
CA SER A 90 12.92 6.97 7.37
C SER A 90 13.24 6.82 5.87
N LYS A 91 12.20 6.79 5.02
CA LYS A 91 12.33 6.70 3.56
C LYS A 91 12.20 8.05 2.84
N SER A 92 11.89 9.11 3.58
CA SER A 92 11.82 10.48 3.04
C SER A 92 13.22 11.06 2.83
N ALA A 93 13.36 11.88 1.78
CA ALA A 93 14.58 12.68 1.57
C ALA A 93 14.80 13.72 2.68
N ASP A 94 13.76 14.07 3.44
CA ASP A 94 13.85 15.06 4.52
C ASP A 94 14.13 14.45 5.90
N TYR A 95 14.26 13.12 6.00
CA TYR A 95 14.39 12.43 7.28
C TYR A 95 15.67 12.83 8.05
N ASP A 96 16.82 12.91 7.37
CA ASP A 96 18.09 13.29 8.01
C ASP A 96 18.07 14.74 8.50
N ARG A 97 17.44 15.63 7.73
CA ARG A 97 17.20 17.02 8.14
C ARG A 97 16.30 17.08 9.37
N PHE A 98 15.23 16.28 9.39
CA PHE A 98 14.32 16.17 10.53
C PHE A 98 15.03 15.66 11.80
N LEU A 99 15.88 14.63 11.68
CA LEU A 99 16.68 14.14 12.80
C LEU A 99 17.65 15.22 13.33
N THR A 100 18.32 15.95 12.43
CA THR A 100 19.28 16.99 12.78
C THR A 100 18.60 18.21 13.41
N ALA A 101 17.36 18.51 13.00
CA ALA A 101 16.53 19.55 13.59
C ALA A 101 15.88 19.13 14.94
N GLY A 102 16.26 17.99 15.52
CA GLY A 102 15.74 17.55 16.81
C GLY A 102 14.36 16.92 16.75
N LYS A 103 13.94 16.40 15.59
CA LYS A 103 12.63 15.77 15.35
C LYS A 103 11.45 16.72 15.60
N ALA A 104 11.64 18.01 15.31
CA ALA A 104 10.55 18.98 15.35
C ALA A 104 9.58 18.71 14.19
N GLU A 105 8.30 18.58 14.52
CA GLU A 105 7.24 18.42 13.52
C GLU A 105 7.21 19.60 12.55
N LEU A 106 6.98 19.30 11.27
CA LEU A 106 6.97 20.30 10.20
C LEU A 106 5.54 20.72 9.89
N SER A 107 5.29 22.02 9.85
CA SER A 107 4.03 22.56 9.34
C SER A 107 4.11 22.71 7.82
N LEU A 108 3.21 22.03 7.11
CA LEU A 108 3.09 22.10 5.65
C LEU A 108 1.82 22.86 5.28
N ALA A 109 1.95 23.81 4.35
CA ALA A 109 0.80 24.40 3.67
C ALA A 109 0.45 23.55 2.45
N GLY A 110 -0.79 23.03 2.42
CA GLY A 110 -1.27 22.22 1.32
C GLY A 110 -1.41 23.00 0.04
N LEU A 111 -1.00 22.38 -1.07
CA LEU A 111 -0.97 22.98 -2.41
C LEU A 111 -2.08 22.43 -3.31
N GLY A 112 -2.61 21.24 -3.02
CA GLY A 112 -3.66 20.59 -3.82
C GLY A 112 -3.23 20.26 -5.24
N ASP A 113 -1.95 20.00 -5.48
CA ASP A 113 -1.42 19.65 -6.80
C ASP A 113 -1.52 18.15 -7.03
N PHE A 114 -2.62 17.73 -7.66
CA PHE A 114 -2.87 16.32 -7.97
C PHE A 114 -1.78 15.70 -8.86
N GLY A 115 -1.27 16.44 -9.84
CA GLY A 115 -0.28 15.94 -10.78
C GLY A 115 1.06 15.65 -10.10
N ALA A 116 1.53 16.60 -9.29
CA ALA A 116 2.72 16.42 -8.48
C ALA A 116 2.54 15.32 -7.43
N CYS A 117 1.37 15.26 -6.78
CA CYS A 117 1.06 14.22 -5.80
C CYS A 117 1.06 12.81 -6.41
N ASP A 118 0.37 12.57 -7.53
CA ASP A 118 0.33 11.25 -8.19
C ASP A 118 1.74 10.80 -8.61
N GLN A 119 2.56 11.71 -9.17
CA GLN A 119 3.94 11.39 -9.53
C GLN A 119 4.78 11.00 -8.32
N ALA A 120 4.64 11.72 -7.21
CA ALA A 120 5.36 11.47 -5.97
C ALA A 120 4.94 10.14 -5.33
N VAL A 121 3.63 9.87 -5.25
CA VAL A 121 3.09 8.58 -4.77
C VAL A 121 3.59 7.44 -5.65
N ARG A 122 3.56 7.56 -6.98
CA ARG A 122 4.11 6.53 -7.88
C ARG A 122 5.61 6.32 -7.69
N ARG A 123 6.38 7.38 -7.43
CA ARG A 123 7.82 7.28 -7.12
C ARG A 123 8.03 6.46 -5.85
N VAL A 124 7.29 6.79 -4.78
CA VAL A 124 7.29 6.04 -3.53
C VAL A 124 6.92 4.59 -3.82
N LEU A 125 5.77 4.29 -4.43
CA LEU A 125 5.35 2.92 -4.71
C LEU A 125 6.35 2.10 -5.55
N ARG A 126 7.12 2.74 -6.44
CA ARG A 126 8.18 2.07 -7.23
C ARG A 126 9.39 1.65 -6.39
N SER A 127 9.66 2.30 -5.27
CA SER A 127 10.84 2.05 -4.43
C SER A 127 10.62 0.99 -3.35
N PHE A 128 9.41 0.45 -3.22
CA PHE A 128 9.09 -0.54 -2.20
C PHE A 128 9.05 -1.95 -2.80
N ASP A 129 9.18 -2.93 -1.91
CA ASP A 129 9.38 -4.33 -2.25
C ASP A 129 8.28 -4.88 -3.18
N ARG A 130 8.72 -5.54 -4.25
CA ARG A 130 7.89 -6.14 -5.29
C ARG A 130 7.74 -7.63 -4.98
N ALA A 131 6.95 -7.92 -3.96
CA ALA A 131 6.65 -9.29 -3.60
C ALA A 131 6.01 -10.05 -4.77
N ALA A 132 6.36 -11.33 -4.88
CA ALA A 132 5.72 -12.22 -5.83
C ALA A 132 4.23 -12.38 -5.47
N GLN A 133 3.37 -11.88 -6.34
CA GLN A 133 1.92 -11.93 -6.20
C GLN A 133 1.31 -12.74 -7.36
N PRO A 134 0.44 -13.74 -7.10
CA PRO A 134 -0.26 -14.44 -8.15
C PRO A 134 -1.22 -13.49 -8.89
N SER A 135 -1.49 -13.79 -10.16
CA SER A 135 -2.43 -13.00 -10.95
C SER A 135 -3.79 -12.93 -10.26
N VAL A 136 -4.30 -11.72 -10.06
CA VAL A 136 -5.67 -11.51 -9.57
C VAL A 136 -6.69 -12.04 -10.59
N ALA A 137 -6.32 -12.09 -11.87
CA ALA A 137 -7.14 -12.65 -12.94
C ALA A 137 -7.36 -14.17 -12.79
N ASP A 138 -6.44 -14.88 -12.15
CA ASP A 138 -6.51 -16.33 -11.92
C ASP A 138 -7.21 -16.68 -10.59
N ALA A 139 -7.49 -15.69 -9.74
CA ALA A 139 -8.17 -15.88 -8.48
C ALA A 139 -9.64 -16.30 -8.71
N THR A 140 -10.07 -17.39 -8.03
CA THR A 140 -11.44 -17.91 -8.17
C THR A 140 -12.19 -17.93 -6.83
N PRO A 141 -13.32 -17.23 -6.69
CA PRO A 141 -13.92 -16.29 -7.65
C PRO A 141 -13.24 -14.91 -7.59
N ARG A 142 -13.37 -14.14 -8.68
CA ARG A 142 -12.81 -12.78 -8.86
C ARG A 142 -13.58 -11.69 -8.08
N ARG A 143 -13.95 -11.96 -6.83
CA ARG A 143 -14.65 -10.99 -5.99
C ARG A 143 -13.73 -10.58 -4.86
N PHE A 144 -13.63 -9.28 -4.61
CA PHE A 144 -12.85 -8.72 -3.54
C PHE A 144 -13.73 -7.85 -2.66
N VAL A 145 -13.41 -7.84 -1.37
CA VAL A 145 -13.87 -6.81 -0.43
C VAL A 145 -12.64 -5.98 -0.09
N ALA A 146 -12.72 -4.68 -0.36
CA ALA A 146 -11.72 -3.71 0.04
C ALA A 146 -12.18 -3.03 1.33
N MET A 147 -11.36 -3.09 2.36
CA MET A 147 -11.69 -2.64 3.71
C MET A 147 -10.73 -1.56 4.23
N SER A 148 -11.03 -1.05 5.43
CA SER A 148 -10.27 0.02 6.09
C SER A 148 -10.23 1.29 5.25
N LEU A 149 -9.06 1.86 4.96
CA LEU A 149 -8.98 3.12 4.23
C LEU A 149 -9.51 3.03 2.80
N PHE A 150 -9.57 1.84 2.18
CA PHE A 150 -10.29 1.70 0.91
C PHE A 150 -11.77 2.08 1.06
N PHE A 151 -12.42 1.66 2.15
CA PHE A 151 -13.79 2.05 2.44
C PHE A 151 -13.90 3.52 2.83
N TYR A 152 -13.03 4.02 3.71
CA TYR A 152 -13.14 5.40 4.20
C TYR A 152 -12.92 6.44 3.10
N VAL A 153 -11.96 6.21 2.18
CA VAL A 153 -11.71 7.14 1.07
C VAL A 153 -12.93 7.22 0.16
N GLU A 154 -13.48 6.08 -0.29
CA GLU A 154 -14.67 6.05 -1.14
C GLU A 154 -15.90 6.65 -0.44
N HIS A 155 -16.15 6.24 0.80
CA HIS A 155 -17.35 6.64 1.54
C HIS A 155 -17.38 8.13 1.86
N PHE A 156 -16.24 8.71 2.27
CA PHE A 156 -16.18 10.13 2.60
C PHE A 156 -15.88 11.04 1.41
N ALA A 157 -15.24 10.54 0.34
CA ALA A 157 -15.09 11.31 -0.90
C ALA A 157 -16.44 11.49 -1.61
N ALA A 158 -17.32 10.50 -1.56
CA ALA A 158 -18.67 10.60 -2.14
C ALA A 158 -19.63 11.52 -1.35
N ALA A 159 -19.26 11.90 -0.12
CA ALA A 159 -20.07 12.74 0.76
C ALA A 159 -19.66 14.23 0.72
N ALA A 160 -18.60 14.57 -0.02
CA ALA A 160 -18.08 15.93 -0.20
C ALA A 160 -18.52 16.51 -1.55
#